data_AF-F6M2H5-F1
#
_entry.id   AF-F6M2H5-F1
#
_cell.length_a   1.000
_cell.length_b   1.000
_cell.length_c   1.000
_cell.angle_alpha   90.00
_cell.angle_beta   90.00
_cell.angle_gamma   90.00
#
_symmetry.space_group_name_H-M   'P 1'
#
loop_
_entity.id
_entity.type
_entity.pdbx_description
1 polymer ?
#
loop_
_entity_poly.entity_id
_entity_poly.type
_entity_poly.pdbx_seq_one_letter_code
_entity_poly.pdbx_strand_id
1 'polypeptide(L)'
;MERKSFLSAIFIVLLVSPASIMAKTLEEVNETRNKRQAQALLPIASYAGLTVSAPVFAALVTVYGAYALYRYNIRRRENSYQRIRSDHDSHSCANNRGWCRPTCFSHEYTDWFNNDVCGSYRCCRPGRRG
;
A
#
# COMPACT_ATOMS: atom_id res chain seq x y z
N MET A 1 57.21 -0.87 -1.66
CA MET A 1 56.13 -0.63 -0.68
C MET A 1 54.98 0.22 -1.24
N GLU A 2 55.06 0.69 -2.50
CA GLU A 2 54.12 1.65 -3.11
C GLU A 2 52.78 1.05 -3.60
N ARG A 3 52.79 -0.16 -4.16
CA ARG A 3 51.59 -0.77 -4.79
C ARG A 3 50.49 -1.16 -3.80
N LYS A 4 50.84 -1.51 -2.56
CA LYS A 4 49.87 -1.94 -1.53
C LYS A 4 49.12 -0.75 -0.93
N SER A 5 49.77 0.41 -0.78
CA SER A 5 49.12 1.66 -0.34
C SER A 5 48.18 2.23 -1.40
N PHE A 6 48.48 2.04 -2.69
CA PHE A 6 47.61 2.52 -3.76
C PHE A 6 46.28 1.75 -3.81
N LEU A 7 46.34 0.43 -3.62
CA LEU A 7 45.14 -0.42 -3.56
C LEU A 7 44.29 -0.15 -2.31
N SER A 8 44.91 0.16 -1.17
CA SER A 8 44.15 0.50 0.05
C SER A 8 43.43 1.85 -0.09
N ALA A 9 44.06 2.85 -0.70
CA ALA A 9 43.43 4.14 -0.96
C ALA A 9 42.22 4.01 -1.90
N ILE A 10 42.32 3.19 -2.95
CA ILE A 10 41.20 2.92 -3.87
C ILE A 10 40.05 2.21 -3.16
N PHE A 11 40.35 1.24 -2.28
CA PHE A 11 39.33 0.54 -1.49
C PHE A 11 38.58 1.47 -0.54
N ILE A 12 39.28 2.41 0.11
CA ILE A 12 38.64 3.39 1.01
C ILE A 12 37.74 4.34 0.22
N VAL A 13 38.17 4.80 -0.96
CA VAL A 13 37.35 5.67 -1.82
C VAL A 13 36.11 4.93 -2.35
N LEU A 14 36.23 3.65 -2.71
CA LEU A 14 35.09 2.82 -3.13
C LEU A 14 34.11 2.49 -1.99
N LEU A 15 34.57 2.44 -0.74
CA LEU A 15 33.71 2.24 0.43
C LEU A 15 32.94 3.51 0.83
N VAL A 16 33.50 4.70 0.58
CA VAL A 16 32.90 5.98 0.98
C VAL A 16 31.98 6.57 -0.10
N SER A 17 32.21 6.26 -1.39
CA SER A 17 31.44 6.82 -2.51
C SER A 17 29.99 6.32 -2.73
N PRO A 18 29.53 5.11 -2.30
CA PRO A 18 28.19 4.66 -2.66
C PRO A 18 27.10 5.40 -1.88
N ALA A 19 27.42 5.98 -0.72
CA ALA A 19 26.42 6.53 0.20
C ALA A 19 25.65 7.72 -0.41
N SER A 20 26.33 8.61 -1.14
CA SER A 20 25.71 9.80 -1.74
C SER A 20 24.91 9.45 -3.01
N ILE A 21 25.34 8.45 -3.77
CA ILE A 21 24.64 7.98 -4.98
C ILE A 21 23.39 7.17 -4.58
N MET A 22 23.49 6.32 -3.55
CA MET A 22 22.34 5.58 -3.00
C MET A 22 21.33 6.49 -2.30
N ALA A 23 21.77 7.55 -1.62
CA ALA A 23 20.85 8.51 -1.00
C ALA A 23 20.03 9.27 -2.05
N LYS A 24 20.66 9.72 -3.14
CA LYS A 24 19.97 10.42 -4.23
C LYS A 24 18.98 9.53 -4.98
N THR A 25 19.34 8.28 -5.24
CA THR A 25 18.42 7.33 -5.90
C THR A 25 17.30 6.89 -4.95
N LEU A 26 17.55 6.75 -3.65
CA LEU A 26 16.51 6.48 -2.66
C LEU A 26 15.53 7.66 -2.54
N GLU A 27 16.03 8.90 -2.53
CA GLU A 27 15.19 10.10 -2.52
C GLU A 27 14.35 10.22 -3.80
N GLU A 28 14.94 10.07 -4.99
CA GLU A 28 14.19 10.11 -6.26
C GLU A 28 13.18 8.95 -6.37
N VAL A 29 13.53 7.75 -5.93
CA VAL A 29 12.60 6.59 -5.91
C VAL A 29 11.48 6.82 -4.89
N ASN A 30 11.78 7.37 -3.71
CA ASN A 30 10.76 7.70 -2.72
C ASN A 30 9.86 8.84 -3.20
N GLU A 31 10.41 9.87 -3.84
CA GLU A 31 9.64 11.01 -4.32
C GLU A 31 8.72 10.62 -5.48
N THR A 32 9.21 9.80 -6.43
CA THR A 32 8.40 9.27 -7.53
C THR A 32 7.36 8.26 -7.06
N ARG A 33 7.67 7.42 -6.06
CA ARG A 33 6.71 6.50 -5.42
C ARG A 33 5.64 7.26 -4.64
N ASN A 34 6.01 8.29 -3.88
CA ASN A 34 5.09 9.11 -3.12
C ASN A 34 4.15 9.90 -4.03
N LYS A 35 4.65 10.47 -5.14
CA LYS A 35 3.81 11.16 -6.14
C LYS A 35 2.83 10.21 -6.83
N ARG A 36 3.25 8.98 -7.18
CA ARG A 36 2.35 7.95 -7.75
C ARG A 36 1.33 7.43 -6.74
N GLN A 37 1.70 7.26 -5.47
CA GLN A 37 0.77 6.81 -4.43
C GLN A 37 -0.25 7.87 -4.05
N ALA A 38 0.13 9.16 -4.00
CA ALA A 38 -0.80 10.26 -3.77
C ALA A 38 -1.83 10.40 -4.91
N GLN A 39 -1.44 10.06 -6.15
CA GLN A 39 -2.31 10.13 -7.33
C GLN A 39 -3.24 8.91 -7.49
N ALA A 40 -3.00 7.83 -6.73
CA ALA A 40 -3.80 6.60 -6.77
C ALA A 40 -4.81 6.46 -5.62
N LEU A 41 -4.81 7.38 -4.64
CA LEU A 41 -5.79 7.36 -3.57
C LEU A 41 -7.04 8.11 -3.98
N LEU A 42 -8.19 7.46 -3.82
CA LEU A 42 -9.49 8.09 -4.01
C LEU A 42 -9.69 9.24 -3.00
N PRO A 43 -10.63 10.16 -3.26
CA PRO A 43 -11.04 11.14 -2.25
C PRO A 43 -11.39 10.46 -0.92
N ILE A 44 -11.02 11.08 0.20
CA ILE A 44 -11.21 10.49 1.55
C ILE A 44 -12.66 10.05 1.82
N ALA A 45 -13.65 10.74 1.23
CA ALA A 45 -15.06 10.41 1.34
C ALA A 45 -15.41 9.02 0.79
N SER A 46 -14.65 8.49 -0.18
CA SER A 46 -14.83 7.15 -0.73
C SER A 46 -14.53 6.04 0.29
N TYR A 47 -13.76 6.36 1.33
CA TYR A 47 -13.40 5.44 2.40
C TYR A 47 -14.27 5.60 3.65
N ALA A 48 -15.24 6.51 3.64
CA ALA A 48 -16.05 6.85 4.81
C ALA A 48 -16.74 5.62 5.41
N GLY A 49 -16.52 5.37 6.71
CA GLY A 49 -17.08 4.25 7.46
C GLY A 49 -16.49 2.88 7.11
N LEU A 50 -15.44 2.83 6.26
CA LEU A 50 -14.83 1.59 5.83
C LEU A 50 -13.66 1.20 6.74
N THR A 51 -13.36 -0.10 6.76
CA THR A 51 -12.13 -0.63 7.33
C THR A 51 -11.19 -0.96 6.19
N VAL A 52 -10.06 -0.25 6.11
CA VAL A 52 -9.09 -0.38 5.03
C VAL A 52 -7.87 -1.19 5.48
N SER A 53 -7.11 -1.73 4.53
CA SER A 53 -5.89 -2.47 4.84
C SER A 53 -4.82 -1.54 5.43
N ALA A 54 -3.87 -2.12 6.17
CA ALA A 54 -2.79 -1.36 6.81
C ALA A 54 -1.99 -0.44 5.86
N PRO A 55 -1.57 -0.87 4.65
CA PRO A 55 -0.85 0.02 3.74
C PRO A 55 -1.71 1.17 3.22
N VAL A 56 -3.00 0.93 2.92
CA VAL A 56 -3.94 1.99 2.50
C VAL A 56 -4.19 2.97 3.64
N PHE A 57 -4.36 2.47 4.88
CA PHE A 57 -4.51 3.32 6.06
C PHE A 57 -3.30 4.24 6.26
N ALA A 58 -2.08 3.69 6.15
CA ALA A 58 -0.86 4.49 6.26
C ALA A 58 -0.80 5.57 5.18
N ALA A 59 -1.11 5.22 3.92
CA ALA A 59 -1.11 6.17 2.82
C ALA A 59 -2.21 7.25 2.97
N LEU A 60 -3.36 6.91 3.53
CA LEU A 60 -4.42 7.88 3.84
C LEU A 60 -4.02 8.80 4.99
N VAL A 61 -3.33 8.29 6.02
CA VAL A 61 -2.78 9.11 7.11
C VAL A 61 -1.73 10.09 6.59
N THR A 62 -0.85 9.67 5.68
CA THR A 62 0.18 10.56 5.13
C THR A 62 -0.39 11.67 4.26
N VAL A 63 -1.48 11.42 3.52
CA VAL A 63 -2.09 12.40 2.62
C VAL A 63 -3.12 13.29 3.33
N TYR A 64 -4.03 12.71 4.12
CA TYR A 64 -5.17 13.43 4.71
C TYR A 64 -5.07 13.67 6.22
N GLY A 65 -4.12 13.00 6.89
CA GLY A 65 -3.94 13.10 8.34
C GLY A 65 -4.91 12.21 9.14
N ALA A 66 -4.42 11.71 10.28
CA ALA A 66 -5.19 10.80 11.14
C ALA A 66 -6.52 11.40 11.64
N TYR A 67 -6.58 12.73 11.82
CA TYR A 67 -7.80 13.42 12.22
C TYR A 67 -8.93 13.28 11.20
N ALA A 68 -8.60 13.42 9.90
CA ALA A 68 -9.59 13.27 8.85
C ALA A 68 -10.07 11.81 8.78
N LEU A 69 -9.17 10.83 8.92
CA LEU A 69 -9.54 9.42 8.95
C LEU A 69 -10.49 9.12 10.12
N TYR A 70 -10.23 9.68 11.29
CA TYR A 70 -11.12 9.56 12.45
C TYR A 70 -12.50 10.19 12.20
N ARG A 71 -12.55 11.41 11.66
CA ARG A 71 -13.80 12.12 11.28
C ARG A 71 -14.66 11.30 10.31
N TYR A 72 -14.02 10.63 9.36
CA TYR A 72 -14.69 9.78 8.38
C TYR A 72 -14.89 8.34 8.87
N ASN A 73 -14.62 8.03 10.15
CA ASN A 73 -14.70 6.69 10.75
C ASN A 73 -13.98 5.61 9.91
N ILE A 74 -12.84 5.99 9.30
CA ILE A 74 -11.98 5.09 8.54
C ILE A 74 -11.13 4.32 9.54
N ARG A 75 -11.24 2.99 9.53
CA ARG A 75 -10.56 2.12 10.49
C ARG A 75 -9.43 1.36 9.82
N ARG A 76 -8.34 1.13 10.55
CA ARG A 76 -7.27 0.22 10.13
C ARG A 76 -7.66 -1.21 10.51
N ARG A 77 -7.55 -2.15 9.57
CA ARG A 77 -7.61 -3.57 9.92
C ARG A 77 -6.37 -3.96 10.73
N GLU A 78 -6.57 -4.66 11.83
CA GLU A 78 -5.47 -5.22 12.61
C GLU A 78 -4.82 -6.36 11.82
N ASN A 79 -3.53 -6.20 11.49
CA ASN A 79 -2.71 -7.25 10.88
C ASN A 79 -2.40 -8.31 11.95
N SER A 80 -3.40 -9.07 12.37
CA SER A 80 -3.16 -10.21 13.26
C SER A 80 -2.47 -11.31 12.45
N TYR A 81 -1.17 -11.47 12.71
CA TYR A 81 -0.23 -12.45 12.14
C TYR A 81 -0.66 -13.93 12.35
N GLN A 82 -1.83 -14.19 12.92
CA GLN A 82 -2.24 -15.55 13.30
C GLN A 82 -3.69 -15.87 12.92
N ARG A 83 -4.02 -15.69 11.65
CA ARG A 83 -4.93 -16.61 10.97
C ARG A 83 -4.35 -16.94 9.60
N ILE A 84 -3.85 -18.16 9.47
CA ILE A 84 -3.61 -18.86 8.20
C ILE A 84 -4.99 -19.16 7.58
N ARG A 85 -5.78 -18.12 7.34
CA ARG A 85 -6.75 -18.07 6.25
C ARG A 85 -6.20 -16.95 5.41
N SER A 86 -5.66 -17.35 4.28
CA SER A 86 -5.09 -16.51 3.25
C SER A 86 -5.82 -15.18 3.18
N ASP A 87 -5.06 -14.14 2.82
CA ASP A 87 -5.51 -12.97 2.06
C ASP A 87 -5.39 -11.64 2.86
N HIS A 88 -4.24 -10.97 2.69
CA HIS A 88 -3.78 -9.78 3.43
C HIS A 88 -4.76 -8.58 3.33
N ASP A 89 -5.46 -8.48 2.20
CA ASP A 89 -6.46 -7.43 1.92
C ASP A 89 -7.93 -7.94 1.95
N SER A 90 -8.20 -9.09 2.60
CA SER A 90 -9.56 -9.69 2.59
C SER A 90 -10.49 -9.11 3.66
N HIS A 91 -11.12 -7.97 3.43
CA HIS A 91 -12.10 -7.34 4.33
C HIS A 91 -13.46 -7.09 3.66
N SER A 92 -14.43 -6.66 4.45
CA SER A 92 -15.74 -6.24 3.95
C SER A 92 -15.64 -4.99 3.07
N CYS A 93 -16.31 -5.01 1.93
CA CYS A 93 -16.43 -3.86 1.03
C CYS A 93 -17.91 -3.54 0.74
N ALA A 94 -18.17 -2.40 0.08
CA ALA A 94 -19.52 -1.98 -0.33
C ALA A 94 -20.55 -1.93 0.82
N ASN A 95 -20.17 -1.43 2.01
CA ASN A 95 -20.99 -1.44 3.24
C ASN A 95 -21.38 -2.87 3.69
N ASN A 96 -20.40 -3.78 3.73
CA ASN A 96 -20.59 -5.19 4.12
C ASN A 96 -21.52 -5.99 3.19
N ARG A 97 -21.72 -5.51 1.96
CA ARG A 97 -22.48 -6.20 0.89
C ARG A 97 -21.57 -6.94 -0.09
N GLY A 98 -20.27 -6.94 0.16
CA GLY A 98 -19.27 -7.64 -0.61
C GLY A 98 -18.04 -7.95 0.23
N TRP A 99 -17.18 -8.79 -0.31
CA TRP A 99 -15.96 -9.25 0.35
C TRP A 99 -14.77 -9.12 -0.58
N CYS A 100 -13.68 -8.53 -0.09
CA CYS A 100 -12.43 -8.40 -0.84
C CYS A 100 -11.76 -9.77 -0.97
N ARG A 101 -11.50 -10.22 -2.19
CA ARG A 101 -10.79 -11.48 -2.53
C ARG A 101 -9.93 -11.29 -3.78
N PRO A 102 -8.87 -12.09 -4.02
CA PRO A 102 -8.09 -12.05 -5.25
C PRO A 102 -8.95 -12.44 -6.45
N THR A 103 -9.87 -13.40 -6.24
CA THR A 103 -10.78 -13.90 -7.27
C THR A 103 -12.17 -14.05 -6.67
N CYS A 104 -13.17 -13.57 -7.41
CA CYS A 104 -14.58 -13.74 -7.05
C CYS A 104 -15.10 -15.11 -7.49
N PHE A 105 -16.06 -15.67 -6.75
CA PHE A 105 -16.69 -16.92 -7.14
C PHE A 105 -17.62 -16.74 -8.35
N SER A 106 -18.06 -17.84 -8.96
CA SER A 106 -18.95 -17.83 -10.14
C SER A 106 -20.35 -17.24 -9.88
N HIS A 107 -20.76 -17.14 -8.61
CA HIS A 107 -22.02 -16.51 -8.18
C HIS A 107 -21.82 -15.09 -7.65
N GLU A 108 -20.63 -14.54 -7.83
CA GLU A 108 -20.26 -13.19 -7.46
C GLU A 108 -19.76 -12.44 -8.70
N TYR A 109 -19.78 -11.11 -8.63
CA TYR A 109 -19.15 -10.26 -9.64
C TYR A 109 -18.14 -9.32 -8.99
N THR A 110 -17.12 -8.94 -9.76
CA THR A 110 -16.18 -7.89 -9.37
C THR A 110 -16.88 -6.54 -9.44
N ASP A 111 -17.10 -5.93 -8.28
CA ASP A 111 -17.56 -4.55 -8.15
C ASP A 111 -16.36 -3.61 -8.33
N TRP A 112 -16.22 -3.08 -9.55
CA TRP A 112 -15.13 -2.17 -9.92
C TRP A 112 -15.15 -0.85 -9.15
N PHE A 113 -16.32 -0.40 -8.67
CA PHE A 113 -16.43 0.86 -7.93
C PHE A 113 -15.81 0.75 -6.54
N ASN A 114 -16.03 -0.38 -5.86
CA ASN A 114 -15.51 -0.63 -4.51
C ASN A 114 -14.16 -1.38 -4.53
N ASN A 115 -13.56 -1.58 -5.70
CA ASN A 115 -12.34 -2.34 -5.88
C ASN A 115 -11.14 -1.67 -5.21
N ASP A 116 -11.03 -0.34 -5.33
CA ASP A 116 -9.92 0.42 -4.75
C ASP A 116 -9.88 0.37 -3.22
N VAL A 117 -11.01 0.08 -2.56
CA VAL A 117 -11.08 -0.12 -1.10
C VAL A 117 -10.39 -1.42 -0.68
N CYS A 118 -10.32 -2.39 -1.59
CA CYS A 118 -9.76 -3.72 -1.36
C CYS A 118 -8.25 -3.78 -1.63
N GLY A 119 -7.57 -2.68 -1.96
CA GLY A 119 -6.13 -2.67 -2.19
C GLY A 119 -5.75 -3.54 -3.40
N SER A 120 -5.07 -4.67 -3.17
CA SER A 120 -4.67 -5.59 -4.25
C SER A 120 -5.79 -6.56 -4.67
N TYR A 121 -6.88 -6.63 -3.91
CA TYR A 121 -7.99 -7.56 -4.14
C TYR A 121 -9.19 -6.91 -4.80
N ARG A 122 -10.12 -7.77 -5.21
CA ARG A 122 -11.39 -7.42 -5.83
C ARG A 122 -12.52 -7.42 -4.81
N CYS A 123 -13.32 -6.35 -4.82
CA CYS A 123 -14.58 -6.36 -4.08
C CYS A 123 -15.57 -7.31 -4.77
N CYS A 124 -15.77 -8.49 -4.20
CA CYS A 124 -16.66 -9.50 -4.74
C CYS A 124 -18.04 -9.36 -4.10
N ARG A 125 -19.04 -9.03 -4.93
CA ARG A 125 -20.43 -8.87 -4.48
C ARG A 125 -21.29 -10.04 -4.95
N PRO A 126 -22.24 -10.52 -4.12
CA PRO A 126 -23.19 -11.54 -4.53
C PRO A 126 -24.01 -11.07 -5.73
N GLY A 127 -24.07 -11.90 -6.78
CA GLY A 127 -24.82 -11.62 -8.00
C GLY A 127 -24.15 -12.22 -9.23
N ARG A 128 -24.95 -12.56 -10.23
CA ARG A 128 -24.45 -12.81 -11.58
C ARG A 128 -24.43 -11.45 -12.29
N ARG A 129 -23.35 -11.13 -13.01
CA ARG A 129 -23.36 -9.99 -13.94
C ARG A 129 -24.63 -10.10 -14.79
N GLY A 130 -25.51 -9.11 -14.67
CA GLY A 130 -26.57 -8.89 -15.64
C GLY A 130 -25.96 -8.55 -16.99
#